data_AF-A0A2R5LDJ8-F1
#
_entry.id   AF-A0A2R5LDJ8-F1
#
_cell.length_a   1.000
_cell.length_b   1.000
_cell.length_c   1.000
_cell.angle_alpha   90.00
_cell.angle_beta   90.00
_cell.angle_gamma   90.00
#
_symmetry.space_group_name_H-M   'P 1'
#
loop_
_entity.id
_entity.type
_entity.pdbx_description
1 polymer ?
#
loop_
_entity_poly.entity_id
_entity_poly.type
_entity_poly.pdbx_seq_one_letter_code
_entity_poly.pdbx_strand_id
1 'polypeptide(L)'
;VHLGNGIFIADEKMTWMMQTKSDSKFLREVVRTIWSPEELRGRSITGKPCQRLLKNGTTAKRALTPRKLMAVTNAFQAFVNKNACPKGLTVQQRIGMKNRLLA
;
A
#
# COMPACT_ATOMS: atom_id res chain seq x y z
N VAL A 1 11.54 -12.67 -2.16
CA VAL A 1 10.18 -12.94 -1.59
C VAL A 1 9.10 -12.76 -2.65
N HIS A 2 8.21 -13.74 -2.80
CA HIS A 2 7.03 -13.65 -3.68
C HIS A 2 5.86 -13.01 -2.93
N LEU A 3 5.29 -11.92 -3.47
CA LEU A 3 4.16 -11.21 -2.88
C LEU A 3 2.81 -11.60 -3.52
N GLY A 4 2.81 -12.59 -4.41
CA GLY A 4 1.63 -12.98 -5.19
C GLY A 4 1.59 -12.32 -6.57
N ASN A 5 0.80 -12.91 -7.46
CA ASN A 5 0.61 -12.45 -8.83
C ASN A 5 1.93 -12.23 -9.61
N GLY A 6 2.97 -13.04 -9.36
CA GLY A 6 4.26 -12.93 -10.04
C GLY A 6 5.03 -11.66 -9.70
N ILE A 7 4.69 -10.99 -8.59
CA ILE A 7 5.44 -9.83 -8.08
C ILE A 7 6.44 -10.33 -7.05
N PHE A 8 7.70 -9.99 -7.29
CA PHE A 8 8.82 -10.38 -6.47
C PHE A 8 9.53 -9.14 -5.93
N ILE A 9 10.01 -9.25 -4.70
CA ILE A 9 10.89 -8.26 -4.09
C ILE A 9 12.15 -8.95 -3.57
N ALA A 10 13.26 -8.22 -3.54
CA ALA A 10 14.50 -8.70 -2.95
C ALA A 10 14.29 -9.05 -1.47
N ASP A 11 14.87 -10.16 -1.02
CA ASP A 11 14.69 -10.66 0.34
C ASP A 11 15.25 -9.70 1.39
N GLU A 12 16.46 -9.18 1.15
CA GLU A 12 17.08 -8.15 1.99
C GLU A 12 16.21 -6.91 2.15
N LYS A 13 15.60 -6.44 1.05
CA LYS A 13 14.70 -5.28 1.07
C LYS A 13 13.44 -5.59 1.87
N MET A 14 12.87 -6.78 1.74
CA MET A 14 11.71 -7.21 2.55
C MET A 14 12.06 -7.25 4.03
N THR A 15 13.19 -7.85 4.37
CA THR A 15 13.69 -7.95 5.75
C THR A 15 13.91 -6.57 6.37
N TRP A 16 14.52 -5.65 5.63
CA TRP A 16 14.68 -4.26 6.06
C TRP A 16 13.33 -3.56 6.28
N MET A 17 12.38 -3.69 5.34
CA MET A 17 11.04 -3.09 5.49
C MET A 17 10.32 -3.64 6.73
N MET A 18 10.43 -4.93 7.01
CA MET A 18 9.80 -5.60 8.16
C MET A 18 10.27 -5.10 9.53
N GLN A 19 11.42 -4.42 9.61
CA GLN A 19 11.92 -3.82 10.85
C GLN A 19 11.27 -2.46 11.17
N THR A 20 10.46 -1.93 10.25
CA THR A 20 9.79 -0.63 10.42
C THR A 20 8.71 -0.70 11.50
N LYS A 21 8.64 0.32 12.37
CA LYS A 21 7.63 0.37 13.46
C LYS A 21 6.27 0.94 13.05
N SER A 22 6.16 1.51 11.86
CA SER A 22 4.99 2.27 11.41
C SER A 22 4.39 1.70 10.13
N ASP A 23 3.09 1.44 10.17
CA ASP A 23 2.30 0.92 9.03
C ASP A 23 2.42 1.82 7.80
N SER A 24 2.32 3.14 7.97
CA SER A 24 2.45 4.10 6.87
C SER A 24 3.83 4.07 6.21
N LYS A 25 4.89 3.94 7.02
CA LYS A 25 6.26 3.86 6.50
C LYS A 25 6.46 2.55 5.74
N PHE A 26 6.01 1.42 6.31
CA PHE A 26 6.07 0.12 5.65
C PHE A 26 5.33 0.13 4.30
N LEU A 27 4.07 0.57 4.30
CA LEU A 27 3.23 0.61 3.10
C LEU A 27 3.81 1.52 2.02
N ARG A 28 4.36 2.68 2.40
CA ARG A 28 5.00 3.60 1.45
C ARG A 28 6.23 2.99 0.79
N GLU A 29 7.07 2.29 1.57
CA GLU A 29 8.26 1.62 1.03
C GLU A 29 7.91 0.41 0.14
N VAL A 30 6.88 -0.36 0.50
CA VAL A 30 6.38 -1.44 -0.36
C VAL A 30 5.85 -0.89 -1.69
N VAL A 31 5.09 0.20 -1.66
CA VAL A 31 4.60 0.85 -2.89
C VAL A 31 5.77 1.37 -3.75
N ARG A 32 6.78 1.98 -3.15
CA ARG A 32 7.99 2.42 -3.88
C ARG A 32 8.80 1.27 -4.46
N THR A 33 8.68 0.07 -3.91
CA THR A 33 9.39 -1.13 -4.40
C THR A 33 8.63 -1.79 -5.56
N ILE A 34 7.30 -1.76 -5.55
CA ILE A 34 6.46 -2.42 -6.57
C ILE A 34 6.22 -1.54 -7.81
N TRP A 35 6.27 -0.22 -7.64
CA TRP A 35 6.11 0.75 -8.72
C TRP A 35 7.31 1.70 -8.79
N SER A 36 7.73 2.00 -10.01
CA SER A 36 8.63 3.13 -10.27
C SER A 36 7.95 4.48 -9.95
N PRO A 37 8.72 5.53 -9.63
CA PRO A 37 8.18 6.87 -9.44
C PRO A 37 7.40 7.38 -10.65
N GLU A 38 7.81 7.03 -11.88
CA GLU A 38 7.08 7.41 -13.09
C GLU A 38 5.71 6.71 -13.16
N GLU A 39 5.62 5.43 -12.80
CA GLU A 39 4.36 4.68 -12.79
C GLU A 39 3.35 5.21 -11.76
N LEU A 40 3.83 5.79 -10.65
CA LEU A 40 2.98 6.36 -9.61
C LEU A 40 2.47 7.76 -9.97
N ARG A 41 3.19 8.48 -10.84
CA ARG A 41 2.83 9.84 -11.24
C ARG A 41 1.48 9.85 -11.95
N GLY A 42 0.57 10.73 -11.51
CA GLY A 42 -0.75 10.87 -12.11
C GLY A 42 -1.71 9.69 -11.86
N ARG A 43 -1.36 8.74 -11.00
CA ARG A 43 -2.25 7.63 -10.60
C ARG A 43 -2.83 7.85 -9.21
N SER A 44 -3.94 7.18 -8.91
CA SER A 44 -4.53 7.12 -7.56
C SER A 44 -4.85 5.68 -7.20
N ILE A 45 -4.98 5.40 -5.89
CA ILE A 45 -5.25 4.05 -5.41
C ILE A 45 -6.59 3.53 -5.93
N THR A 46 -7.62 4.37 -5.87
CA THR A 46 -9.01 3.98 -6.19
C THR A 46 -9.48 4.43 -7.56
N GLY A 47 -8.73 5.29 -8.25
CA GLY A 47 -9.19 5.95 -9.47
C GLY A 47 -10.25 7.02 -9.25
N LYS A 48 -10.76 7.19 -8.03
CA LYS A 48 -11.85 8.15 -7.75
C LYS A 48 -11.32 9.59 -7.71
N PRO A 49 -12.06 10.56 -8.25
CA PRO A 49 -11.72 11.97 -8.12
C PRO A 49 -11.83 12.42 -6.65
N CYS A 50 -11.05 13.42 -6.27
CA CYS A 50 -11.12 13.99 -4.93
C CYS A 50 -12.46 14.73 -4.76
N GLN A 51 -13.34 14.23 -3.88
CA GLN A 51 -14.67 14.83 -3.62
C GLN A 51 -14.61 16.31 -3.25
N ARG A 52 -13.60 16.72 -2.50
CA ARG A 52 -13.42 18.13 -2.11
C ARG A 52 -13.08 19.03 -3.30
N LEU A 53 -12.37 18.51 -4.30
CA LEU A 53 -11.88 19.28 -5.45
C LEU A 53 -12.72 19.05 -6.72
N LEU A 54 -13.79 18.27 -6.63
CA LEU A 54 -14.73 18.02 -7.73
C LEU A 54 -15.35 19.33 -8.24
N LYS A 55 -15.67 20.28 -7.34
CA LYS A 55 -16.16 21.63 -7.69
C LYS A 55 -15.14 22.47 -8.47
N ASN A 56 -13.85 22.12 -8.39
CA ASN A 56 -12.76 22.83 -9.07
C ASN A 56 -12.39 22.15 -10.40
N GLY A 57 -13.24 21.28 -10.94
CA GLY A 57 -13.02 20.62 -12.23
C GLY A 57 -11.94 19.53 -12.21
N THR A 58 -11.60 18.98 -11.04
CA THR A 58 -10.55 17.95 -10.93
C THR A 58 -10.97 16.65 -11.60
N THR A 59 -10.12 16.12 -12.47
CA THR A 59 -10.35 14.85 -13.17
C THR A 59 -9.88 13.64 -12.36
N ALA A 60 -10.51 12.49 -12.61
CA ALA A 60 -10.12 11.22 -12.03
C ALA A 60 -8.71 10.82 -12.49
N LYS A 61 -7.82 10.51 -11.54
CA LYS A 61 -6.52 9.91 -11.84
C LYS A 61 -6.69 8.43 -12.20
N ARG A 62 -5.79 7.86 -13.00
CA ARG A 62 -5.84 6.43 -13.35
C ARG A 62 -5.64 5.57 -12.10
N ALA A 63 -6.49 4.57 -11.89
CA ALA A 63 -6.37 3.65 -10.76
C ALA A 63 -5.06 2.84 -10.82
N LEU A 64 -4.51 2.49 -9.66
CA LEU A 64 -3.44 1.50 -9.57
C LEU A 64 -3.98 0.12 -9.98
N THR A 65 -3.13 -0.67 -10.64
CA THR A 65 -3.51 -1.99 -11.13
C THR A 65 -3.90 -2.91 -9.96
N PRO A 66 -5.10 -3.55 -10.00
CA PRO A 66 -5.57 -4.44 -8.92
C PRO A 66 -4.55 -5.52 -8.55
N ARG A 67 -3.87 -6.09 -9.57
CA ARG A 67 -2.83 -7.12 -9.42
C ARG A 67 -1.68 -6.69 -8.49
N LYS A 68 -1.15 -5.47 -8.68
CA LYS A 68 -0.07 -4.90 -7.85
C LYS A 68 -0.59 -4.46 -6.47
N LEU A 69 -1.83 -4.00 -6.37
CA LEU A 69 -2.46 -3.69 -5.08
C LEU A 69 -2.66 -4.93 -4.19
N MET A 70 -2.94 -6.10 -4.77
CA MET A 70 -2.98 -7.36 -4.03
C MET A 70 -1.62 -7.71 -3.44
N ALA A 71 -0.52 -7.51 -4.17
CA ALA A 71 0.82 -7.73 -3.65
C ALA A 71 1.14 -6.81 -2.45
N VAL A 72 0.70 -5.56 -2.48
CA VAL A 72 0.79 -4.65 -1.32
C VAL A 72 -0.03 -5.18 -0.14
N THR A 73 -1.26 -5.65 -0.37
CA THR A 73 -2.09 -6.24 0.69
C THR A 73 -1.39 -7.45 1.32
N ASN A 74 -0.84 -8.35 0.51
CA ASN A 74 -0.15 -9.55 0.99
C ASN A 74 1.09 -9.20 1.82
N ALA A 75 1.90 -8.24 1.34
CA ALA A 75 3.05 -7.73 2.08
C ALA A 75 2.63 -7.12 3.43
N PHE A 76 1.55 -6.33 3.43
CA PHE A 76 1.05 -5.68 4.65
C PHE A 76 0.45 -6.68 5.64
N GLN A 77 -0.24 -7.71 5.15
CA GLN A 77 -0.74 -8.79 6.00
C GLN A 77 0.41 -9.54 6.67
N ALA A 78 1.49 -9.85 5.94
CA ALA A 78 2.69 -10.43 6.54
C ALA A 78 3.31 -9.52 7.61
N PHE A 79 3.34 -8.20 7.37
CA PHE A 79 3.85 -7.21 8.31
C PHE A 79 3.01 -7.10 9.58
N VAL A 80 1.68 -7.07 9.44
CA VAL A 80 0.75 -7.02 10.57
C VAL A 80 0.76 -8.32 11.36
N ASN A 81 0.91 -9.48 10.71
CA ASN A 81 1.01 -10.76 11.42
C ASN A 81 2.31 -10.85 12.24
N LYS A 82 3.40 -10.24 11.78
CA LYS A 82 4.68 -10.21 12.49
C LYS A 82 4.73 -9.17 13.61
N ASN A 83 3.98 -8.07 13.48
CA ASN A 83 3.98 -6.98 14.45
C ASN A 83 2.70 -7.00 15.29
N ALA A 84 2.83 -7.06 16.61
CA ALA A 84 1.69 -7.04 17.53
C ALA A 84 0.69 -5.92 17.16
N CYS A 85 -0.61 -6.26 17.16
CA CYS A 85 -1.65 -5.26 16.97
C CYS A 85 -1.71 -4.32 18.18
N PRO A 86 -1.89 -3.01 17.98
CA PRO A 86 -2.18 -2.09 19.07
C PRO A 86 -3.40 -2.57 19.88
N LYS A 87 -3.39 -2.32 21.20
CA LYS A 87 -4.50 -2.70 22.08
C LYS A 87 -5.82 -2.12 21.54
N GLY A 88 -6.83 -2.97 21.38
CA GLY A 88 -8.16 -2.58 20.91
C GLY A 88 -8.36 -2.55 19.40
N LEU A 89 -7.36 -2.92 18.58
CA LEU A 89 -7.51 -3.00 17.12
C LEU A 89 -7.34 -4.44 16.62
N THR A 90 -8.30 -4.92 15.83
CA THR A 90 -8.18 -6.25 15.19
C THR A 90 -7.22 -6.20 14.00
N VAL A 91 -6.62 -7.34 13.65
CA VAL A 91 -5.79 -7.48 12.44
C VAL A 91 -6.54 -7.01 11.19
N GLN A 92 -7.82 -7.37 11.06
CA GLN A 92 -8.66 -6.97 9.93
C GLN A 92 -8.91 -5.47 9.88
N GLN A 93 -9.18 -4.83 11.03
CA GLN A 93 -9.32 -3.37 11.11
C GLN A 93 -8.03 -2.66 10.72
N ARG A 94 -6.87 -3.15 11.19
CA ARG A 94 -5.55 -2.61 10.84
C ARG A 94 -5.27 -2.73 9.33
N ILE A 95 -5.53 -3.90 8.74
CA ILE A 95 -5.41 -4.12 7.29
C ILE A 95 -6.36 -3.20 6.51
N GLY A 96 -7.58 -3.00 7.00
CA GLY A 96 -8.59 -2.11 6.42
C GLY A 96 -8.14 -0.64 6.32
N MET A 97 -7.23 -0.19 7.20
CA MET A 97 -6.69 1.16 7.16
C MET A 97 -5.73 1.41 5.99
N LYS A 98 -5.29 0.38 5.25
CA LYS A 98 -4.32 0.49 4.15
C LYS A 98 -4.60 1.66 3.20
N ASN A 99 -5.83 1.79 2.69
CA ASN A 99 -6.17 2.82 1.72
C ASN A 99 -6.03 4.24 2.29
N ARG A 100 -6.29 4.41 3.59
CA ARG A 100 -6.09 5.68 4.29
C ARG A 100 -4.60 5.98 4.49
N LEU A 101 -3.78 4.97 4.74
CA LEU A 101 -2.34 5.13 4.99
C LEU A 101 -1.52 5.35 3.70
N LEU A 102 -2.10 4.97 2.55
CA LEU A 102 -1.51 5.16 1.22
C LEU A 102 -1.97 6.45 0.52
N ALA A 103 -3.09 7.05 0.94
CA ALA A 103 -3.65 8.28 0.39
C ALA A 103 -2.85 9.52 0.83
#